data_AF-A0A2V2EB86-F1
#
_entry.id   AF-A0A2V2EB86-F1
#
_cell.length_a   1.000
_cell.length_b   1.000
_cell.length_c   1.000
_cell.angle_alpha   90.00
_cell.angle_beta   90.00
_cell.angle_gamma   90.00
#
_symmetry.space_group_name_H-M   'P 1'
#
loop_
_entity.id
_entity.type
_entity.pdbx_description
1 polymer ?
#
loop_
_entity_poly.entity_id
_entity_poly.type
_entity_poly.pdbx_seq_one_letter_code
_entity_poly.pdbx_strand_id
1 'polypeptide(L)' 'ENIIKNIGGNAEIKKHLENLGFVTGGNVKIIAAIAGNIIVNIKESRIALNKEMAQRIII' A
#
# COMPACT_ATOMS: atom_id res chain seq x y z
N GLU A 1 9.29 -4.45 9.22
CA GLU A 1 8.53 -3.34 8.63
C GLU A 1 9.06 -3.10 7.23
N ASN A 2 8.24 -2.62 6.29
CA ASN A 2 8.66 -2.36 4.92
C ASN A 2 8.52 -0.87 4.61
N ILE A 3 9.43 -0.33 3.82
CA ILE A 3 9.41 1.09 3.44
C ILE A 3 8.96 1.17 1.99
N ILE A 4 7.94 1.97 1.71
CA ILE A 4 7.49 2.19 0.33
C ILE A 4 8.59 2.96 -0.40
N LYS A 5 9.29 2.32 -1.34
CA LYS A 5 10.30 2.97 -2.18
C LYS A 5 9.65 3.73 -3.32
N ASN A 6 8.62 3.15 -3.93
CA ASN A 6 7.92 3.78 -5.05
C ASN A 6 6.49 3.24 -5.17
N ILE A 7 5.62 4.03 -5.78
CA ILE A 7 4.24 3.65 -6.08
C ILE A 7 4.06 3.76 -7.59
N GLY A 8 3.84 2.61 -8.23
CA GLY A 8 3.51 2.49 -9.64
C GLY A 8 2.03 2.81 -9.93
N GLY A 9 1.72 2.97 -11.21
CA GLY A 9 0.37 3.31 -11.69
C GLY A 9 0.20 4.79 -12.06
N ASN A 10 -1.02 5.14 -12.46
CA ASN A 10 -1.38 6.47 -12.93
C ASN A 10 -1.45 7.50 -11.78
N ALA A 11 -1.36 8.78 -12.12
CA ALA A 11 -1.39 9.88 -11.15
C ALA A 11 -2.61 9.82 -10.21
N GLU A 12 -3.77 9.40 -10.72
CA GLU A 12 -4.99 9.25 -9.93
C GLU A 12 -4.86 8.17 -8.83
N ILE A 13 -4.28 7.02 -9.18
CA ILE A 13 -4.05 5.92 -8.22
C ILE A 13 -3.00 6.32 -7.18
N LYS A 14 -1.93 7.00 -7.61
CA LYS A 14 -0.92 7.53 -6.67
C LYS A 14 -1.58 8.46 -5.67
N LYS A 15 -2.38 9.41 -6.12
CA LYS A 15 -3.08 10.37 -5.26
C LYS A 15 -4.07 9.66 -4.32
N HIS A 16 -4.78 8.64 -4.79
CA HIS A 16 -5.66 7.83 -3.95
C HIS A 16 -4.89 7.09 -2.85
N LEU A 17 -3.77 6.46 -3.19
CA LEU A 17 -2.89 5.78 -2.24
C LEU A 17 -2.29 6.78 -1.23
N GLU A 18 -1.89 7.96 -1.69
CA GLU A 18 -1.37 9.03 -0.85
C GLU A 18 -2.41 9.50 0.19
N ASN A 19 -3.67 9.68 -0.24
CA ASN A 19 -4.80 10.01 0.64
C ASN A 19 -5.09 8.91 1.68
N LEU A 20 -4.81 7.65 1.34
CA LEU A 20 -4.90 6.51 2.27
C LEU A 20 -3.68 6.40 3.20
N GLY A 21 -2.62 7.20 2.97
CA GLY A 21 -1.40 7.23 3.76
C GLY A 21 -0.22 6.45 3.18
N PHE A 22 -0.38 5.85 2.00
CA PHE A 22 0.73 5.26 1.25
C PHE A 22 1.55 6.37 0.60
N VAL A 23 2.61 6.76 1.29
CA VAL A 23 3.57 7.75 0.81
C VAL A 23 4.92 7.09 0.59
N THR A 24 5.69 7.56 -0.39
CA THR A 24 7.08 7.13 -0.57
C THR A 24 7.91 7.50 0.66
N GLY A 25 8.68 6.56 1.19
CA GLY A 25 9.35 6.66 2.48
C GLY A 25 8.46 6.30 3.67
N GLY A 26 7.17 6.02 3.45
CA GLY A 26 6.24 5.59 4.48
C GLY A 26 6.48 4.14 4.92
N ASN A 27 6.32 3.87 6.21
CA ASN A 27 6.35 2.52 6.76
C ASN A 27 5.01 1.82 6.53
N VAL A 28 5.08 0.62 5.97
CA VAL A 28 3.94 -0.27 5.76
C VAL A 28 4.23 -1.64 6.41
N LYS A 29 3.23 -2.18 7.10
CA LYS A 29 3.30 -3.49 7.72
C LYS A 29 2.23 -4.39 7.13
N ILE A 30 2.63 -5.48 6.48
CA ILE A 30 1.67 -6.47 5.99
C ILE A 30 1.14 -7.23 7.21
N ILE A 31 -0.17 -7.21 7.40
CA ILE A 31 -0.86 -7.91 8.49
C ILE A 31 -1.25 -9.31 8.02
N ALA A 32 -1.88 -9.41 6.85
CA ALA A 32 -2.34 -10.67 6.30
C ALA A 32 -2.52 -10.56 4.77
N ALA A 33 -2.46 -11.69 4.07
CA ALA A 33 -2.88 -11.80 2.68
C ALA A 33 -3.89 -12.94 2.56
N ILE A 34 -5.11 -12.65 2.10
CA ILE A 34 -6.24 -13.57 2.09
C ILE A 34 -6.88 -13.53 0.70
N ALA A 35 -6.88 -14.66 -0.01
CA ALA A 35 -7.59 -14.85 -1.27
C ALA A 35 -7.38 -13.74 -2.33
N GLY A 36 -6.14 -13.24 -2.45
CA GLY A 36 -5.81 -12.18 -3.40
C GLY A 36 -6.05 -10.76 -2.90
N ASN A 37 -6.48 -10.57 -1.66
CA ASN A 37 -6.45 -9.29 -0.95
C ASN A 37 -5.32 -9.27 0.06
N ILE A 38 -4.72 -8.11 0.28
CA ILE A 38 -3.64 -7.87 1.22
C ILE A 38 -4.08 -6.81 2.20
N ILE A 39 -4.07 -7.16 3.48
CA ILE A 39 -4.32 -6.23 4.58
C ILE A 39 -2.98 -5.70 5.02
N VAL A 40 -2.80 -4.40 4.91
CA VAL A 40 -1.62 -3.70 5.42
C VAL A 40 -2.01 -2.71 6.50
N ASN A 41 -1.06 -2.40 7.35
CA ASN A 41 -1.16 -1.38 8.37
C ASN A 41 -0.20 -0.24 8.05
N ILE A 42 -0.74 0.97 7.98
CA ILE A 42 -0.04 2.20 7.68
C ILE A 42 -0.50 3.23 8.68
N LYS A 43 0.44 3.86 9.40
CA LYS A 43 0.12 4.88 10.42
C LYS A 43 -1.03 4.43 11.34
N GLU A 44 -0.97 3.18 11.81
CA GLU A 44 -1.98 2.54 12.67
C GLU A 44 -3.36 2.32 12.04
N SER A 45 -3.53 2.67 10.77
CA SER A 45 -4.73 2.40 9.97
C SER A 45 -4.58 1.09 9.20
N ARG A 46 -5.59 0.22 9.31
CA ARG A 46 -5.66 -1.04 8.56
C ARG A 46 -6.35 -0.79 7.23
N ILE A 47 -5.62 -0.98 6.14
CA ILE A 47 -6.11 -0.84 4.78
C ILE A 47 -6.11 -2.21 4.11
N ALA A 48 -7.25 -2.59 3.52
CA ALA A 48 -7.34 -3.74 2.63
C ALA A 48 -7.11 -3.30 1.19
N LEU A 49 -6.15 -3.94 0.53
CA LEU A 49 -5.74 -3.72 -0.84
C LEU A 49 -6.05 -4.98 -1.63
N ASN A 50 -6.35 -4.88 -2.92
CA ASN A 50 -6.26 -6.05 -3.79
C ASN A 50 -4.78 -6.34 -4.15
N LYS A 51 -4.50 -7.56 -4.58
CA LYS A 51 -3.16 -7.99 -5.00
C LYS A 51 -2.62 -7.14 -6.16
N GLU A 52 -3.49 -6.72 -7.06
CA GLU A 52 -3.08 -5.94 -8.24
C GLU A 52 -2.55 -4.54 -7.85
N MET A 53 -3.21 -3.85 -6.91
CA MET A 53 -2.71 -2.59 -6.36
C MET A 53 -1.45 -2.81 -5.53
N ALA A 54 -1.42 -3.87 -4.71
CA ALA A 54 -0.24 -4.19 -3.91
C ALA A 54 1.00 -4.49 -4.77
N GLN A 55 0.83 -5.12 -5.94
CA GLN A 55 1.93 -5.35 -6.89
C GLN A 55 2.47 -4.06 -7.52
N ARG A 56 1.71 -2.97 -7.50
CA ARG A 56 2.18 -1.66 -7.97
C ARG A 56 3.01 -0.93 -6.91
N ILE A 57 2.94 -1.36 -5.64
CA ILE A 57 3.69 -0.74 -4.55
C ILE A 57 5.05 -1.44 -4.44
N ILE A 58 6.11 -0.68 -4.68
CA ILE A 58 7.48 -1.14 -4.54
C ILE A 58 7.92 -0.84 -3.12
N ILE A 59 8.19 -1.89 -2.35
CA ILE A 59 8.73 -1.86 -0.98
C ILE A 59 10.24 -2.16 -0.93
#